data_AF-C9RDN7-F1
#
_entry.id   AF-C9RDN7-F1
#
_cell.length_a   1.000
_cell.length_b   1.000
_cell.length_c   1.000
_cell.angle_alpha   90.00
_cell.angle_beta   90.00
_cell.angle_gamma   90.00
#
_symmetry.space_group_name_H-M   'P 1'
#
loop_
_entity.id
_entity.type
_entity.pdbx_description
1 polymer ?
#
loop_
_entity_poly.entity_id
_entity_poly.type
_entity_poly.pdbx_seq_one_letter_code
_entity_poly.pdbx_strand_id
1 'polypeptide(L)'
;MCKNTNILKIMLGLVKYVDVDEIEDLPKVRVKNIEEFLEAHKILGKHVICRYRDNNECIFFFVDNGVIFYIPSEGFKTLEDMVEAKSLGLNAKEYYEYLHFGDIEEYKKYKNSGFESIEEYKKAKELGFIGGLKKLEKEGIAKKIDDKYIIEYLYYGILEEHIFSRDVDLYKFAMSKGFKNFEELANALKLGFGDANEYRDAIKRGFKDAYEYNDALSRGFKTAEEYRIARAVGVSSKKELEEYLKLKKICENFRLETFEEGYLLKILTNLNIDEEITLNKLYNTLKEKERLMKIKKDMLNKLSNSTSPPWYSTKFTTTDDLENYLENSEIISYLGEYLKEKKVFKRIYPPKPSRRMVIIDAISVLNNPHNISEQAISNLIKKIKNAGFKNIIVVMDTATYYKIKEKEICKILLKECEMKVLNSKNDAYRLIIEYIKNFGALVISNASFKDYIMETSDHDLPYKDIKNYIIPFIIENGEINLDIELLRKLYTEVVTKRIEKIKSNVVA
;
A
#
# COMPACT_ATOMS: atom_id res chain seq x y z
N MET A 1 42.23 50.02 3.51
CA MET A 1 42.84 49.07 2.57
C MET A 1 42.34 49.20 1.12
N CYS A 2 41.05 49.47 0.84
CA CYS A 2 40.51 49.50 -0.54
C CYS A 2 41.14 50.50 -1.55
N LYS A 3 41.69 51.65 -1.14
CA LYS A 3 42.25 52.64 -2.09
C LYS A 3 43.58 52.19 -2.74
N ASN A 4 44.47 51.54 -1.99
CA ASN A 4 45.77 51.09 -2.54
C ASN A 4 45.61 49.89 -3.47
N THR A 5 44.71 48.95 -3.16
CA THR A 5 44.45 47.78 -4.01
C THR A 5 43.93 48.16 -5.39
N ASN A 6 43.07 49.19 -5.49
CA ASN A 6 42.56 49.68 -6.78
C ASN A 6 43.65 50.34 -7.64
N ILE A 7 44.59 51.07 -7.02
CA ILE A 7 45.72 51.68 -7.73
C ILE A 7 46.67 50.59 -8.26
N LEU A 8 46.94 49.56 -7.46
CA LEU A 8 47.77 48.42 -7.86
C LEU A 8 47.15 47.63 -9.01
N LYS A 9 45.82 47.39 -8.98
CA LYS A 9 45.10 46.72 -10.07
C LYS A 9 45.19 47.50 -11.39
N ILE A 10 45.03 48.83 -11.35
CA ILE A 10 45.19 49.68 -12.54
C ILE A 10 46.62 49.61 -13.10
N MET A 11 47.63 49.58 -12.23
CA MET A 11 49.03 49.45 -12.64
C MET A 11 49.32 48.09 -13.29
N LEU A 12 48.71 47.02 -12.78
CA LEU A 12 48.92 45.65 -13.23
C LEU A 12 48.26 45.36 -14.58
N GLY A 13 47.11 45.97 -14.88
CA GLY A 13 46.42 45.83 -16.17
C GLY A 13 47.20 46.36 -17.39
N LEU A 14 48.31 47.09 -17.15
CA LEU A 14 49.19 47.64 -18.18
C LEU A 14 50.51 46.87 -18.32
N VAL A 15 50.76 45.87 -17.47
CA VAL A 15 51.99 45.08 -17.46
C VAL A 15 51.92 44.00 -18.53
N LYS A 16 52.96 43.93 -19.38
CA LYS A 16 53.16 42.80 -20.29
C LYS A 16 54.01 41.73 -19.61
N TYR A 17 53.61 40.47 -19.76
CA TYR A 17 54.36 39.32 -19.25
C TYR A 17 55.14 38.64 -20.37
N VAL A 18 56.35 38.20 -20.07
CA VAL A 18 57.15 37.33 -20.93
C VAL A 18 57.57 36.10 -20.12
N ASP A 19 57.30 34.91 -20.66
CA ASP A 19 57.83 33.66 -20.10
C ASP A 19 59.28 33.49 -20.55
N VAL A 20 60.15 33.19 -19.60
CA VAL A 20 61.59 33.06 -19.81
C VAL A 20 62.02 31.65 -19.46
N ASP A 21 62.70 31.00 -20.40
CA ASP A 21 63.17 29.61 -20.26
C ASP A 21 64.50 29.52 -19.49
N GLU A 22 65.36 30.54 -19.57
CA GLU A 22 66.68 30.56 -18.97
C GLU A 22 67.02 31.95 -18.42
N ILE A 23 67.66 31.99 -17.24
CA ILE A 23 68.19 33.22 -16.64
C ILE A 23 69.72 33.10 -16.59
N GLU A 24 70.42 34.02 -17.26
CA GLU A 24 71.88 34.16 -17.16
C GLU A 24 72.32 34.55 -15.72
N ASP A 25 73.57 34.28 -15.35
CA ASP A 25 74.13 34.53 -14.00
C ASP A 25 74.33 36.02 -13.68
N LEU A 26 73.22 36.75 -13.60
CA LEU A 26 73.14 38.15 -13.24
C LEU A 26 72.93 38.33 -11.73
N PRO A 27 73.48 39.39 -11.10
CA PRO A 27 73.17 39.72 -9.72
C PRO A 27 71.66 39.83 -9.46
N LYS A 28 71.16 39.12 -8.45
CA LYS A 28 69.73 39.10 -8.06
C LYS A 28 69.49 39.92 -6.79
N VAL A 29 68.49 40.80 -6.84
CA VAL A 29 67.99 41.59 -5.70
C VAL A 29 66.54 41.20 -5.44
N ARG A 30 66.29 40.60 -4.27
CA ARG A 30 64.94 40.26 -3.82
C ARG A 30 64.24 41.52 -3.29
N VAL A 31 63.12 41.88 -3.89
CA VAL A 31 62.28 42.99 -3.42
C VAL A 31 61.37 42.49 -2.29
N LYS A 32 61.13 43.35 -1.28
CA LYS A 32 60.50 42.95 -0.02
C LYS A 32 59.02 42.56 -0.17
N ASN A 33 58.27 43.32 -0.96
CA ASN A 33 56.84 43.16 -1.15
C ASN A 33 56.44 43.56 -2.57
N ILE A 34 55.20 43.22 -2.96
CA ILE A 34 54.70 43.45 -4.31
C ILE A 34 54.53 44.93 -4.62
N GLU A 35 54.21 45.74 -3.62
CA GLU A 35 54.07 47.18 -3.75
C GLU A 35 55.38 47.85 -4.16
N GLU A 36 56.47 47.58 -3.43
CA GLU A 36 57.82 48.05 -3.75
C GLU A 36 58.31 47.50 -5.09
N PHE A 37 57.94 46.25 -5.42
CA PHE A 37 58.31 45.63 -6.70
C PHE A 37 57.66 46.34 -7.89
N LEU A 38 56.37 46.64 -7.80
CA LEU A 38 55.62 47.37 -8.83
C LEU A 38 55.99 48.85 -8.90
N GLU A 39 56.32 49.47 -7.76
CA GLU A 39 56.84 50.83 -7.70
C GLU A 39 58.21 50.94 -8.37
N ALA A 40 59.14 50.03 -8.06
CA ALA A 40 60.44 49.95 -8.71
C ALA A 40 60.31 49.72 -10.22
N HIS A 41 59.47 48.78 -10.64
CA HIS A 41 59.18 48.53 -12.06
C HIS A 41 58.70 49.80 -12.78
N LYS A 42 57.81 50.57 -12.14
CA LYS A 42 57.26 51.83 -12.68
C LYS A 42 58.30 52.95 -12.74
N ILE A 43 59.01 53.21 -11.64
CA ILE A 43 60.01 54.30 -11.55
C ILE A 43 61.14 54.06 -12.55
N LEU A 44 61.56 52.82 -12.72
CA LEU A 44 62.64 52.43 -13.64
C LEU A 44 62.16 52.32 -15.10
N GLY A 45 60.90 52.69 -15.38
CA GLY A 45 60.35 52.76 -16.74
C GLY A 45 60.34 51.42 -17.47
N LYS A 46 60.21 50.30 -16.75
CA LYS A 46 60.19 48.97 -17.37
C LYS A 46 58.82 48.68 -17.96
N HIS A 47 58.82 48.00 -19.12
CA HIS A 47 57.61 47.72 -19.89
C HIS A 47 57.16 46.26 -19.78
N VAL A 48 58.01 45.39 -19.25
CA VAL A 48 57.80 43.94 -19.22
C VAL A 48 58.23 43.38 -17.87
N ILE A 49 57.40 42.49 -17.34
CA ILE A 49 57.75 41.63 -16.22
C ILE A 49 57.94 40.21 -16.75
N CYS A 50 59.08 39.63 -16.44
CA CYS A 50 59.44 38.27 -16.82
C CYS A 50 58.93 37.27 -15.79
N ARG A 51 58.51 36.09 -16.25
CA ARG A 51 58.13 34.93 -15.44
C ARG A 51 59.13 33.83 -15.70
N TYR A 52 59.72 33.30 -14.62
CA TYR A 52 60.64 32.18 -14.69
C TYR A 52 60.20 31.08 -13.75
N ARG A 53 60.29 29.84 -14.23
CA ARG A 53 59.95 28.62 -13.49
C ARG A 53 60.90 27.50 -13.87
N ASP A 54 61.65 27.03 -12.88
CA ASP A 54 62.36 25.75 -12.94
C ASP A 54 61.99 24.87 -11.72
N ASN A 55 62.70 23.76 -11.52
CA ASN A 55 62.45 22.84 -10.41
C ASN A 55 62.75 23.43 -9.01
N ASN A 56 63.49 24.53 -8.93
CA ASN A 56 64.03 25.12 -7.70
C ASN A 56 63.49 26.53 -7.43
N GLU A 57 63.10 27.28 -8.45
CA GLU A 57 62.77 28.71 -8.39
C GLU A 57 61.57 29.03 -9.29
N CYS A 58 60.59 29.74 -8.71
CA CYS A 58 59.47 30.31 -9.45
C CYS A 58 59.35 31.80 -9.08
N ILE A 59 59.70 32.71 -9.98
CA ILE A 59 59.81 34.15 -9.68
C ILE A 59 59.15 35.02 -10.74
N PHE A 60 58.71 36.21 -10.31
CA PHE A 60 58.44 37.35 -11.17
C PHE A 60 59.62 38.30 -11.09
N PHE A 61 60.13 38.77 -12.23
CA PHE A 61 61.31 39.63 -12.23
C PHE A 61 61.33 40.64 -13.37
N PHE A 62 62.16 41.67 -13.26
CA PHE A 62 62.55 42.53 -14.37
C PHE A 62 64.05 42.85 -14.26
N VAL A 63 64.67 43.22 -15.38
CA VAL A 63 66.10 43.53 -15.44
C VAL A 63 66.28 45.04 -15.56
N ASP A 64 67.14 45.61 -14.70
CA ASP A 64 67.62 46.98 -14.83
C ASP A 64 69.13 47.03 -14.60
N ASN A 65 69.87 47.67 -15.51
CA ASN A 65 71.31 47.86 -15.43
C ASN A 65 72.12 46.59 -15.08
N GLY A 66 71.74 45.44 -15.66
CA GLY A 66 72.41 44.15 -15.42
C GLY A 66 72.08 43.49 -14.08
N VAL A 67 71.07 43.98 -13.35
CA VAL A 67 70.60 43.41 -12.08
C VAL A 67 69.17 42.91 -12.25
N ILE A 68 68.89 41.72 -11.74
CA ILE A 68 67.56 41.12 -11.67
C ILE A 68 66.89 41.58 -10.38
N PHE A 69 65.83 42.37 -10.51
CA PHE A 69 64.91 42.65 -9.40
C PHE A 69 63.81 41.61 -9.43
N TYR A 70 63.61 40.87 -8.34
CA TYR A 70 62.63 39.77 -8.33
C TYR A 70 61.80 39.67 -7.05
N ILE A 71 60.65 39.03 -7.18
CA ILE A 71 59.82 38.55 -6.08
C ILE A 71 59.44 37.08 -6.32
N PRO A 72 59.46 36.22 -5.28
CA PRO A 72 58.93 34.86 -5.40
C PRO A 72 57.48 34.87 -5.87
N SER A 73 57.16 33.97 -6.81
CA SER A 73 55.80 33.84 -7.31
C SER A 73 54.84 33.21 -6.30
N GLU A 74 55.34 32.52 -5.26
CA GLU A 74 54.55 31.87 -4.21
C GLU A 74 53.46 30.92 -4.76
N GLY A 75 53.64 30.41 -5.99
CA GLY A 75 52.68 29.55 -6.68
C GLY A 75 51.63 30.29 -7.53
N PHE A 76 51.62 31.62 -7.53
CA PHE A 76 50.74 32.45 -8.37
C PHE A 76 51.24 32.49 -9.82
N LYS A 77 50.30 32.60 -10.77
CA LYS A 77 50.53 32.65 -12.23
C LYS A 77 50.79 34.08 -12.72
N THR A 78 50.24 35.07 -12.02
CA THR A 78 50.40 36.51 -12.32
C THR A 78 50.61 37.31 -11.03
N LEU A 79 51.12 38.53 -11.15
CA LEU A 79 51.19 39.45 -10.01
C LEU A 79 49.81 39.96 -9.59
N GLU A 80 48.84 40.01 -10.52
CA GLU A 80 47.45 40.38 -10.22
C GLU A 80 46.80 39.36 -9.30
N ASP A 81 46.95 38.07 -9.60
CA ASP A 81 46.49 36.95 -8.76
C ASP A 81 47.09 37.08 -7.35
N MET A 82 48.37 37.41 -7.25
CA MET A 82 49.06 37.57 -5.96
C MET A 82 48.54 38.78 -5.16
N VAL A 83 48.30 39.94 -5.80
CA VAL A 83 47.72 41.11 -5.11
C VAL A 83 46.32 40.77 -4.61
N GLU A 84 45.49 40.17 -5.46
CA GLU A 84 44.12 39.87 -5.10
C GLU A 84 44.04 38.83 -3.98
N ALA A 85 44.79 37.72 -4.09
CA ALA A 85 44.87 36.69 -3.08
C ALA A 85 45.33 37.24 -1.72
N LYS A 86 46.39 38.06 -1.70
CA LYS A 86 46.90 38.69 -0.47
C LYS A 86 45.87 39.64 0.15
N SER A 87 45.09 40.35 -0.67
CA SER A 87 44.00 41.20 -0.18
C SER A 87 42.84 40.40 0.46
N LEU A 88 42.68 39.14 0.06
CA LEU A 88 41.69 38.19 0.61
C LEU A 88 42.27 37.29 1.72
N GLY A 89 43.58 37.38 1.99
CA GLY A 89 44.28 36.53 2.96
C GLY A 89 44.45 35.07 2.52
N LEU A 90 44.48 34.81 1.21
CA LEU A 90 44.58 33.46 0.62
C LEU A 90 46.00 33.18 0.11
N ASN A 91 46.46 31.94 0.24
CA ASN A 91 47.64 31.46 -0.50
C ASN A 91 47.27 31.09 -1.96
N ALA A 92 48.27 30.77 -2.81
CA ALA A 92 48.02 30.48 -4.23
C ALA A 92 47.05 29.32 -4.47
N LYS A 93 47.18 28.22 -3.70
CA LYS A 93 46.27 27.08 -3.82
C LYS A 93 44.83 27.48 -3.48
N GLU A 94 44.67 28.17 -2.35
CA GLU A 94 43.36 28.64 -1.87
C GLU A 94 42.73 29.66 -2.81
N TYR A 95 43.54 30.56 -3.38
CA TYR A 95 43.06 31.57 -4.31
C TYR A 95 42.51 30.94 -5.60
N TYR A 96 43.23 29.99 -6.19
CA TYR A 96 42.73 29.30 -7.38
C TYR A 96 41.49 28.45 -7.11
N GLU A 97 41.36 27.85 -5.93
CA GLU A 97 40.11 27.22 -5.51
C GLU A 97 38.98 28.25 -5.32
N TYR A 98 39.26 29.40 -4.70
CA TYR A 98 38.33 30.51 -4.51
C TYR A 98 37.78 31.06 -5.83
N LEU A 99 38.58 31.10 -6.90
CA LEU A 99 38.12 31.55 -8.22
C LEU A 99 36.93 30.72 -8.76
N HIS A 100 36.75 29.47 -8.31
CA HIS A 100 35.58 28.67 -8.68
C HIS A 100 34.27 29.15 -8.02
N PHE A 101 34.35 30.01 -7.01
CA PHE A 101 33.23 30.55 -6.25
C PHE A 101 33.01 32.03 -6.54
N GLY A 102 34.08 32.82 -6.65
CA GLY A 102 34.02 34.29 -6.83
C GLY A 102 33.53 35.06 -5.59
N ASP A 103 33.13 34.36 -4.52
CA ASP A 103 32.63 34.93 -3.27
C ASP A 103 33.39 34.32 -2.08
N ILE A 104 34.00 35.16 -1.26
CA ILE A 104 34.91 34.73 -0.18
C ILE A 104 34.15 34.06 0.96
N GLU A 105 32.91 34.49 1.22
CA GLU A 105 32.07 33.90 2.26
C GLU A 105 31.59 32.51 1.82
N GLU A 106 31.28 32.34 0.54
CA GLU A 106 30.94 31.04 -0.04
C GLU A 106 32.13 30.07 -0.04
N TYR A 107 33.32 30.54 -0.39
CA TYR A 107 34.54 29.74 -0.30
C TYR A 107 34.82 29.29 1.14
N LYS A 108 34.65 30.17 2.14
CA LYS A 108 34.76 29.80 3.56
C LYS A 108 33.73 28.75 3.96
N LYS A 109 32.48 28.86 3.49
CA LYS A 109 31.46 27.82 3.73
C LYS A 109 31.89 26.48 3.15
N TYR A 110 32.40 26.46 1.92
CA TYR A 110 32.96 25.24 1.32
C TYR A 110 34.06 24.63 2.21
N LYS A 111 35.05 25.42 2.63
CA LYS A 111 36.13 24.92 3.49
C LYS A 111 35.64 24.35 4.83
N ASN A 112 34.61 24.96 5.41
CA ASN A 112 34.04 24.49 6.68
C ASN A 112 33.03 23.33 6.52
N SER A 113 32.56 23.08 5.29
CA SER A 113 31.51 22.08 5.03
C SER A 113 31.99 20.64 5.04
N GLY A 114 33.31 20.41 4.92
CA GLY A 114 33.92 19.07 4.94
C GLY A 114 33.88 18.30 3.63
N PHE A 115 33.48 18.94 2.52
CA PHE A 115 33.54 18.35 1.19
C PHE A 115 34.98 18.32 0.66
N GLU A 116 35.35 17.20 0.03
CA GLU A 116 36.70 17.00 -0.52
C GLU A 116 36.86 17.61 -1.92
N SER A 117 35.74 17.80 -2.65
CA SER A 117 35.74 18.38 -4.00
C SER A 117 34.78 19.56 -4.12
N ILE A 118 35.14 20.52 -4.98
CA ILE A 118 34.31 21.70 -5.29
C ILE A 118 33.06 21.25 -6.04
N GLU A 119 33.18 20.26 -6.92
CA GLU A 119 32.09 19.70 -7.71
C GLU A 119 31.02 19.06 -6.84
N GLU A 120 31.42 18.24 -5.85
CA GLU A 120 30.49 17.61 -4.90
C GLU A 120 29.79 18.66 -4.04
N TYR A 121 30.53 19.67 -3.55
CA TYR A 121 29.94 20.79 -2.80
C TYR A 121 28.89 21.55 -3.62
N LYS A 122 29.21 21.91 -4.87
CA LYS A 122 28.29 22.61 -5.77
C LYS A 122 27.03 21.77 -6.02
N LYS A 123 27.20 20.47 -6.26
CA LYS A 123 26.08 19.54 -6.43
C LYS A 123 25.23 19.45 -5.16
N ALA A 124 25.83 19.32 -3.98
CA ALA A 124 25.10 19.28 -2.71
C ALA A 124 24.33 20.60 -2.46
N LYS A 125 24.91 21.74 -2.84
CA LYS A 125 24.25 23.05 -2.79
C LYS A 125 23.05 23.13 -3.72
N GLU A 126 23.18 22.71 -4.98
CA GLU A 126 22.09 22.65 -5.95
C GLU A 126 20.95 21.76 -5.47
N LEU A 127 21.29 20.65 -4.82
CA LEU A 127 20.31 19.72 -4.23
C LEU A 127 19.77 20.18 -2.86
N GLY A 128 20.20 21.34 -2.36
CA GLY A 128 19.64 22.01 -1.18
C GLY A 128 20.21 21.57 0.18
N PHE A 129 21.30 20.79 0.20
CA PHE A 129 21.85 20.22 1.43
C PHE A 129 22.69 21.18 2.26
N ILE A 130 23.20 22.28 1.67
CA ILE A 130 23.97 23.27 2.41
C ILE A 130 23.06 24.06 3.36
N GLY A 131 23.41 24.04 4.65
CA GLY A 131 22.59 24.51 5.75
C GLY A 131 21.43 23.58 6.12
N GLY A 132 21.41 22.35 5.58
CA GLY A 132 20.33 21.38 5.75
C GLY A 132 20.12 20.95 7.19
N LEU A 133 21.20 20.69 7.94
CA LEU A 133 21.10 20.27 9.34
C LEU A 133 20.42 21.32 10.23
N LYS A 134 20.75 22.60 10.03
CA LYS A 134 20.10 23.72 10.74
C LYS A 134 18.62 23.84 10.39
N LYS A 135 18.22 23.50 9.16
CA LYS A 135 16.79 23.49 8.76
C LYS A 135 16.05 22.35 9.46
N LEU A 136 16.61 21.15 9.45
CA LEU A 136 16.02 19.99 10.14
C LEU A 136 15.89 20.21 11.66
N GLU A 137 16.86 20.87 12.27
CA GLU A 137 16.79 21.30 13.69
C GLU A 137 15.63 22.27 13.92
N LYS A 138 15.49 23.30 13.08
CA LYS A 138 14.38 24.27 13.19
C LYS A 138 13.01 23.63 13.00
N GLU A 139 12.92 22.59 12.19
CA GLU A 139 11.67 21.83 11.96
C GLU A 139 11.39 20.79 13.04
N GLY A 140 12.28 20.63 14.03
CA GLY A 140 12.15 19.64 15.10
C GLY A 140 12.40 18.20 14.66
N ILE A 141 12.97 18.00 13.47
CA ILE A 141 13.33 16.68 12.92
C ILE A 141 14.68 16.22 13.46
N ALA A 142 15.62 17.15 13.64
CA ALA A 142 16.94 16.88 14.20
C ALA A 142 17.07 17.47 15.61
N LYS A 143 17.73 16.74 16.51
CA LYS A 143 18.13 17.24 17.83
C LYS A 143 19.61 17.61 17.82
N LYS A 144 19.92 18.84 18.20
CA LYS A 144 21.32 19.26 18.36
C LYS A 144 21.83 18.95 19.77
N ILE A 145 22.95 18.24 19.87
CA ILE A 145 23.68 17.98 21.11
C ILE A 145 25.14 18.36 20.86
N ASP A 146 25.63 19.36 21.59
CA ASP A 146 26.93 20.01 21.33
C ASP A 146 27.04 20.47 19.86
N ASP A 147 28.07 20.01 19.15
CA ASP A 147 28.31 20.31 17.73
C ASP A 147 27.78 19.22 16.78
N LYS A 148 26.91 18.32 17.27
CA LYS A 148 26.36 17.21 16.49
C LYS A 148 24.84 17.29 16.38
N TYR A 149 24.32 16.74 15.29
CA TYR A 149 22.90 16.62 15.00
C TYR A 149 22.52 15.15 15.03
N ILE A 150 21.48 14.82 15.77
CA ILE A 150 20.95 13.47 15.91
C ILE A 150 19.59 13.43 15.24
N ILE A 151 19.38 12.44 14.37
CA ILE A 151 18.11 12.20 13.67
C ILE A 151 17.70 10.76 13.92
N GLU A 152 16.48 10.59 14.40
CA GLU A 152 15.83 9.29 14.57
C GLU A 152 14.89 9.03 13.38
N TYR A 153 14.91 7.81 12.87
CA TYR A 153 14.02 7.38 11.78
C TYR A 153 13.78 5.88 11.83
N LEU A 154 12.76 5.40 11.12
CA LEU A 154 12.54 3.99 10.90
C LEU A 154 13.23 3.53 9.62
N TYR A 155 13.94 2.40 9.71
CA TYR A 155 14.50 1.67 8.59
C TYR A 155 13.95 0.24 8.63
N TYR A 156 13.06 -0.12 7.70
CA TYR A 156 12.38 -1.43 7.70
C TYR A 156 11.74 -1.78 9.06
N GLY A 157 11.15 -0.78 9.71
CA GLY A 157 10.45 -0.92 11.00
C GLY A 157 11.36 -0.93 12.23
N ILE A 158 12.67 -0.79 12.07
CA ILE A 158 13.63 -0.66 13.18
C ILE A 158 13.92 0.82 13.42
N LEU A 159 13.80 1.27 14.67
CA LEU A 159 14.18 2.63 15.06
C LEU A 159 15.71 2.74 15.03
N GLU A 160 16.20 3.58 14.14
CA GLU A 160 17.62 3.87 13.94
C GLU A 160 17.91 5.31 14.34
N GLU A 161 19.13 5.53 14.81
CA GLU A 161 19.65 6.85 15.12
C GLU A 161 20.89 7.10 14.25
N HIS A 162 20.98 8.28 13.63
CA HIS A 162 22.16 8.69 12.90
C HIS A 162 22.68 10.05 13.36
N ILE A 163 24.00 10.13 13.50
CA ILE A 163 24.70 11.30 14.02
C ILE A 163 25.43 11.99 12.88
N PHE A 164 25.14 13.28 12.71
CA PHE A 164 25.72 14.14 11.69
C PHE A 164 26.55 15.24 12.33
N SER A 165 27.76 15.47 11.84
CA SER A 165 28.59 16.59 12.31
C SER A 165 28.53 17.76 11.33
N ARG A 166 28.40 17.49 10.02
CA ARG A 166 28.43 18.49 8.95
C ARG A 166 27.42 18.15 7.85
N ASP A 167 27.09 19.16 7.03
CA ASP A 167 26.15 18.99 5.90
C ASP A 167 26.65 17.98 4.85
N VAL A 168 27.96 17.75 4.73
CA VAL A 168 28.52 16.69 3.88
C VAL A 168 28.08 15.30 4.33
N ASP A 169 27.98 15.07 5.64
CA ASP A 169 27.55 13.78 6.20
C ASP A 169 26.07 13.55 5.85
N LEU A 170 25.24 14.59 5.97
CA LEU A 170 23.83 14.57 5.61
C LEU A 170 23.64 14.29 4.11
N TYR A 171 24.42 14.97 3.26
CA TYR A 171 24.40 14.76 1.82
C TYR A 171 24.74 13.32 1.45
N LYS A 172 25.86 12.79 1.96
CA LYS A 172 26.30 11.41 1.68
C LYS A 172 25.28 10.39 2.17
N PHE A 173 24.72 10.59 3.37
CA PHE A 173 23.63 9.77 3.89
C PHE A 173 22.43 9.77 2.94
N ALA A 174 21.95 10.95 2.53
CA ALA A 174 20.79 11.07 1.67
C ALA A 174 20.99 10.34 0.33
N MET A 175 22.17 10.50 -0.28
CA MET A 175 22.51 9.81 -1.53
C MET A 175 22.59 8.30 -1.34
N SER A 176 23.17 7.83 -0.23
CA SER A 176 23.27 6.40 0.09
C SER A 176 21.90 5.73 0.32
N LYS A 177 20.91 6.51 0.79
CA LYS A 177 19.51 6.09 1.02
C LYS A 177 18.59 6.36 -0.17
N GLY A 178 19.12 6.80 -1.30
CA GLY A 178 18.38 6.95 -2.56
C GLY A 178 17.49 8.20 -2.65
N PHE A 179 17.66 9.19 -1.78
CA PHE A 179 16.96 10.48 -1.86
C PHE A 179 17.54 11.32 -3.00
N LYS A 180 16.68 12.05 -3.71
CA LYS A 180 17.07 12.87 -4.87
C LYS A 180 17.61 14.23 -4.45
N ASN A 181 17.03 14.83 -3.41
CA ASN A 181 17.37 16.16 -2.94
C ASN A 181 17.01 16.32 -1.45
N PHE A 182 17.39 17.46 -0.87
CA PHE A 182 17.13 17.75 0.54
C PHE A 182 15.63 17.81 0.88
N GLU A 183 14.80 18.34 -0.02
CA GLU A 183 13.36 18.45 0.20
C GLU A 183 12.69 17.07 0.35
N GLU A 184 13.04 16.12 -0.51
CA GLU A 184 12.56 14.74 -0.42
C GLU A 184 13.00 14.08 0.90
N LEU A 185 14.27 14.26 1.29
CA LEU A 185 14.78 13.76 2.56
C LEU A 185 14.02 14.37 3.75
N ALA A 186 13.86 15.69 3.79
CA ALA A 186 13.20 16.39 4.90
C ALA A 186 11.75 15.93 5.05
N ASN A 187 11.02 15.83 3.94
CA ASN A 187 9.65 15.31 3.93
C ASN A 187 9.58 13.84 4.39
N ALA A 188 10.53 13.00 3.99
CA ALA A 188 10.59 11.61 4.41
C ALA A 188 10.88 11.48 5.91
N LEU A 189 11.92 12.17 6.41
CA LEU A 189 12.29 12.17 7.82
C LEU A 189 11.18 12.72 8.72
N LYS A 190 10.46 13.75 8.27
CA LYS A 190 9.27 14.28 8.98
C LYS A 190 8.17 13.24 9.16
N LEU A 191 8.05 12.31 8.22
CA LEU A 191 7.13 11.17 8.30
C LEU A 191 7.79 9.92 8.91
N GLY A 192 9.02 10.03 9.41
CA GLY A 192 9.77 8.98 10.09
C GLY A 192 10.50 8.00 9.17
N PHE A 193 10.65 8.27 7.87
CA PHE A 193 11.32 7.37 6.92
C PHE A 193 12.80 7.68 6.76
N GLY A 194 13.66 6.67 6.91
CA GLY A 194 15.10 6.76 6.63
C GLY A 194 15.53 6.32 5.24
N ASP A 195 14.62 5.75 4.44
CA ASP A 195 14.89 5.21 3.11
C ASP A 195 13.92 5.78 2.07
N ALA A 196 14.45 6.20 0.92
CA ALA A 196 13.65 6.86 -0.11
C ALA A 196 12.68 5.91 -0.81
N ASN A 197 13.00 4.62 -0.92
CA ASN A 197 12.11 3.64 -1.56
C ASN A 197 10.93 3.32 -0.65
N GLU A 198 11.18 3.15 0.66
CA GLU A 198 10.10 2.98 1.65
C GLU A 198 9.16 4.19 1.66
N TYR A 199 9.71 5.40 1.72
CA TYR A 199 8.92 6.64 1.69
C TYR A 199 8.01 6.70 0.45
N ARG A 200 8.58 6.50 -0.76
CA ARG A 200 7.80 6.55 -2.01
C ARG A 200 6.75 5.45 -2.08
N ASP A 201 7.06 4.22 -1.66
CA ASP A 201 6.11 3.11 -1.65
C ASP A 201 4.98 3.33 -0.64
N ALA A 202 5.30 3.88 0.54
CA ALA A 202 4.32 4.22 1.56
C ALA A 202 3.32 5.28 1.08
N ILE A 203 3.81 6.38 0.50
CA ILE A 203 2.96 7.43 -0.07
C ILE A 203 2.10 6.87 -1.21
N LYS A 204 2.68 6.07 -2.11
CA LYS A 204 1.93 5.40 -3.20
C LYS A 204 0.81 4.50 -2.68
N ARG A 205 0.99 3.86 -1.53
CA ARG A 205 0.00 2.97 -0.89
C ARG A 205 -0.92 3.69 0.10
N GLY A 206 -0.78 5.01 0.25
CA GLY A 206 -1.67 5.88 1.02
C GLY A 206 -1.40 5.93 2.53
N PHE A 207 -0.23 5.48 2.98
CA PHE A 207 0.15 5.50 4.40
C PHE A 207 0.59 6.89 4.82
N LYS A 208 0.27 7.26 6.08
CA LYS A 208 0.53 8.61 6.59
C LYS A 208 1.95 8.81 7.10
N ASP A 209 2.57 7.77 7.66
CA ASP A 209 3.90 7.79 8.28
C ASP A 209 4.54 6.39 8.28
N ALA A 210 5.83 6.34 8.62
CA ALA A 210 6.63 5.12 8.64
C ALA A 210 6.15 4.11 9.69
N TYR A 211 5.58 4.58 10.81
CA TYR A 211 5.00 3.70 11.82
C TYR A 211 3.78 2.96 11.28
N GLU A 212 2.83 3.68 10.66
CA GLU A 212 1.63 3.09 10.05
C GLU A 212 2.01 2.12 8.93
N TYR A 213 2.96 2.49 8.08
CA TYR A 213 3.43 1.65 6.98
C TYR A 213 4.04 0.32 7.47
N ASN A 214 5.00 0.38 8.40
CA ASN A 214 5.70 -0.80 8.88
C ASN A 214 4.79 -1.69 9.75
N ASP A 215 3.95 -1.12 10.61
CA ASP A 215 2.98 -1.92 11.38
C ASP A 215 1.97 -2.62 10.44
N ALA A 216 1.47 -1.92 9.41
CA ALA A 216 0.56 -2.52 8.43
C ALA A 216 1.21 -3.67 7.65
N LEU A 217 2.44 -3.48 7.15
CA LEU A 217 3.18 -4.54 6.46
C LEU A 217 3.43 -5.75 7.35
N SER A 218 3.83 -5.53 8.61
CA SER A 218 4.07 -6.60 9.58
C SER A 218 2.81 -7.46 9.83
N ARG A 219 1.63 -6.88 9.64
CA ARG A 219 0.31 -7.53 9.77
C ARG A 219 -0.25 -8.07 8.45
N GLY A 220 0.52 -7.94 7.36
CA GLY A 220 0.19 -8.44 6.03
C GLY A 220 -0.69 -7.54 5.17
N PHE A 221 -0.97 -6.30 5.60
CA PHE A 221 -1.78 -5.36 4.83
C PHE A 221 -0.94 -4.68 3.74
N LYS A 222 -1.51 -4.53 2.54
CA LYS A 222 -0.78 -3.96 1.40
C LYS A 222 -1.04 -2.48 1.20
N THR A 223 -2.17 -1.97 1.67
CA THR A 223 -2.59 -0.58 1.49
C THR A 223 -3.06 0.01 2.82
N ALA A 224 -2.98 1.33 2.93
CA ALA A 224 -3.45 2.02 4.12
C ALA A 224 -4.95 1.87 4.34
N GLU A 225 -5.74 1.78 3.25
CA GLU A 225 -7.18 1.58 3.32
C GLU A 225 -7.55 0.23 3.95
N GLU A 226 -6.94 -0.86 3.49
CA GLU A 226 -7.14 -2.20 4.08
C GLU A 226 -6.82 -2.18 5.58
N TYR A 227 -5.71 -1.54 5.95
CA TYR A 227 -5.27 -1.45 7.34
C TYR A 227 -6.17 -0.57 8.22
N ARG A 228 -6.70 0.52 7.69
CA ARG A 228 -7.65 1.39 8.41
C ARG A 228 -8.99 0.69 8.64
N ILE A 229 -9.50 -0.02 7.63
CA ILE A 229 -10.70 -0.86 7.79
C ILE A 229 -10.45 -1.89 8.89
N ALA A 230 -9.29 -2.56 8.87
CA ALA A 230 -8.93 -3.53 9.89
C ALA A 230 -8.94 -2.94 11.31
N ARG A 231 -8.31 -1.77 11.51
CA ARG A 231 -8.34 -1.07 12.80
C ARG A 231 -9.76 -0.69 13.22
N ALA A 232 -10.57 -0.19 12.29
CA ALA A 232 -11.95 0.23 12.58
C ALA A 232 -12.84 -0.92 13.07
N VAL A 233 -12.61 -2.13 12.55
CA VAL A 233 -13.35 -3.35 12.98
C VAL A 233 -12.62 -4.14 14.07
N GLY A 234 -11.49 -3.66 14.57
CA GLY A 234 -10.75 -4.29 15.67
C GLY A 234 -10.07 -5.62 15.30
N VAL A 235 -9.65 -5.79 14.04
CA VAL A 235 -8.87 -6.97 13.59
C VAL A 235 -7.39 -6.64 13.46
N SER A 236 -6.55 -7.65 13.75
CA SER A 236 -5.11 -7.45 13.97
C SER A 236 -4.23 -7.85 12.79
N SER A 237 -4.78 -8.54 11.79
CA SER A 237 -4.04 -9.07 10.64
C SER A 237 -4.91 -9.16 9.40
N LYS A 238 -4.27 -9.20 8.22
CA LYS A 238 -4.99 -9.38 6.94
C LYS A 238 -5.83 -10.65 6.91
N LYS A 239 -5.28 -11.77 7.38
CA LYS A 239 -6.00 -13.06 7.44
C LYS A 239 -7.26 -12.98 8.30
N GLU A 240 -7.20 -12.20 9.38
CA GLU A 240 -8.35 -12.00 10.26
C GLU A 240 -9.40 -11.08 9.61
N LEU A 241 -8.98 -10.02 8.92
CA LEU A 241 -9.90 -9.18 8.14
C LEU A 241 -10.63 -10.00 7.06
N GLU A 242 -9.91 -10.87 6.35
CA GLU A 242 -10.50 -11.77 5.35
C GLU A 242 -11.52 -12.72 5.99
N GLU A 243 -11.26 -13.22 7.20
CA GLU A 243 -12.20 -14.05 7.92
C GLU A 243 -13.43 -13.27 8.40
N TYR A 244 -13.24 -12.07 8.94
CA TYR A 244 -14.33 -11.15 9.32
C TYR A 244 -15.24 -10.88 8.12
N LEU A 245 -14.69 -10.50 6.97
CA LEU A 245 -15.47 -10.20 5.76
C LEU A 245 -16.23 -11.44 5.26
N LYS A 246 -15.61 -12.62 5.30
CA LYS A 246 -16.26 -13.88 4.94
C LYS A 246 -17.44 -14.18 5.86
N LEU A 247 -17.26 -14.11 7.18
CA LEU A 247 -18.33 -14.40 8.13
C LEU A 247 -19.43 -13.33 8.06
N LYS A 248 -19.08 -12.05 7.87
CA LYS A 248 -20.04 -10.96 7.72
C LYS A 248 -20.96 -11.20 6.54
N LYS A 249 -20.37 -11.58 5.40
CA LYS A 249 -21.13 -11.94 4.20
C LYS A 249 -22.06 -13.14 4.46
N ILE A 250 -21.60 -14.18 5.15
CA ILE A 250 -22.44 -15.33 5.52
C ILE A 250 -23.62 -14.86 6.38
N CYS A 251 -23.37 -14.08 7.44
CA CYS A 251 -24.42 -13.56 8.32
C CYS A 251 -25.43 -12.69 7.55
N GLU A 252 -24.98 -11.79 6.67
CA GLU A 252 -25.85 -10.96 5.84
C GLU A 252 -26.70 -11.79 4.86
N ASN A 253 -26.08 -12.76 4.18
CA ASN A 253 -26.75 -13.61 3.20
C ASN A 253 -27.85 -14.46 3.84
N PHE A 254 -27.58 -15.03 5.02
CA PHE A 254 -28.48 -15.96 5.70
C PHE A 254 -29.22 -15.36 6.91
N ARG A 255 -29.14 -14.03 7.09
CA ARG A 255 -29.78 -13.26 8.19
C ARG A 255 -29.47 -13.83 9.58
N LEU A 256 -28.20 -14.15 9.81
CA LEU A 256 -27.73 -14.65 11.11
C LEU A 256 -27.39 -13.48 12.03
N GLU A 257 -27.71 -13.60 13.31
CA GLU A 257 -27.54 -12.53 14.30
C GLU A 257 -26.09 -12.44 14.80
N THR A 258 -25.41 -13.58 14.84
CA THR A 258 -24.06 -13.68 15.42
C THR A 258 -23.05 -14.30 14.47
N PHE A 259 -21.78 -13.95 14.66
CA PHE A 259 -20.67 -14.57 13.91
C PHE A 259 -20.44 -16.03 14.30
N GLU A 260 -20.79 -16.44 15.53
CA GLU A 260 -20.78 -17.84 15.95
C GLU A 260 -21.79 -18.69 15.17
N GLU A 261 -22.99 -18.16 14.87
CA GLU A 261 -23.94 -18.81 13.95
C GLU A 261 -23.37 -18.89 12.53
N GLY A 262 -22.76 -17.82 12.03
CA GLY A 262 -22.10 -17.82 10.72
C GLY A 262 -20.97 -18.84 10.63
N TYR A 263 -20.19 -18.98 11.70
CA TYR A 263 -19.11 -19.96 11.77
C TYR A 263 -19.64 -21.39 11.89
N LEU A 264 -20.71 -21.62 12.66
CA LEU A 264 -21.44 -22.88 12.69
C LEU A 264 -21.91 -23.26 11.28
N LEU A 265 -22.58 -22.36 10.56
CA LEU A 265 -23.06 -22.61 9.21
C LEU A 265 -21.90 -22.97 8.25
N LYS A 266 -20.77 -22.27 8.38
CA LYS A 266 -19.55 -22.58 7.62
C LYS A 266 -19.02 -23.99 7.93
N ILE A 267 -19.01 -24.42 9.18
CA ILE A 267 -18.61 -25.79 9.55
C ILE A 267 -19.53 -26.80 8.88
N LEU A 268 -20.85 -26.63 9.00
CA LEU A 268 -21.83 -27.60 8.48
C LEU A 268 -21.89 -27.64 6.96
N THR A 269 -21.65 -26.52 6.28
CA THR A 269 -21.61 -26.45 4.80
C THR A 269 -20.35 -27.09 4.22
N ASN A 270 -19.26 -27.11 4.98
CA ASN A 270 -18.00 -27.77 4.60
C ASN A 270 -18.02 -29.29 4.80
N LEU A 271 -19.02 -29.83 5.50
CA LEU A 271 -19.23 -31.27 5.58
C LEU A 271 -19.61 -31.82 4.20
N ASN A 272 -19.06 -32.98 3.85
CA ASN A 272 -19.52 -33.72 2.69
C ASN A 272 -20.95 -34.21 2.90
N ILE A 273 -21.68 -34.47 1.81
CA ILE A 273 -22.99 -35.13 1.93
C ILE A 273 -22.80 -36.50 2.57
N ASP A 274 -23.72 -36.86 3.46
CA ASP A 274 -23.70 -38.01 4.37
C ASP A 274 -22.65 -37.97 5.50
N GLU A 275 -21.82 -36.94 5.57
CA GLU A 275 -20.88 -36.77 6.68
C GLU A 275 -21.61 -36.37 7.97
N GLU A 276 -21.11 -36.86 9.10
CA GLU A 276 -21.68 -36.69 10.43
C GLU A 276 -20.71 -35.92 11.34
N ILE A 277 -21.25 -35.05 12.18
CA ILE A 277 -20.50 -34.38 13.26
C ILE A 277 -21.27 -34.48 14.58
N THR A 278 -20.57 -34.87 15.64
CA THR A 278 -21.18 -34.96 16.98
C THR A 278 -21.39 -33.57 17.58
N LEU A 279 -22.44 -33.40 18.37
CA LEU A 279 -22.75 -32.17 19.10
C LEU A 279 -21.54 -31.68 19.91
N ASN A 280 -20.87 -32.59 20.64
CA ASN A 280 -19.70 -32.26 21.44
C ASN A 280 -18.53 -31.76 20.60
N LYS A 281 -18.23 -32.41 19.47
CA LYS A 281 -17.15 -31.97 18.58
C LYS A 281 -17.45 -30.58 18.01
N LEU A 282 -18.69 -30.36 17.58
CA LEU A 282 -19.13 -29.08 17.06
C LEU A 282 -19.05 -27.97 18.10
N TYR A 283 -19.59 -28.20 19.31
CA TYR A 283 -19.53 -27.25 20.42
C TYR A 283 -18.09 -26.90 20.80
N ASN A 284 -17.22 -27.90 20.94
CA ASN A 284 -15.80 -27.67 21.24
C ASN A 284 -15.12 -26.83 20.16
N THR A 285 -15.40 -27.10 18.88
CA THR A 285 -14.86 -26.32 17.76
C THR A 285 -15.29 -24.86 17.82
N LEU A 286 -16.56 -24.59 18.15
CA LEU A 286 -17.06 -23.21 18.32
C LEU A 286 -16.40 -22.51 19.52
N LYS A 287 -16.22 -23.21 20.64
CA LYS A 287 -15.62 -22.66 21.86
C LYS A 287 -14.12 -22.42 21.72
N GLU A 288 -13.40 -23.27 21.00
CA GLU A 288 -12.01 -23.02 20.62
C GLU A 288 -11.89 -21.75 19.79
N LYS A 289 -12.77 -21.56 18.81
CA LYS A 289 -12.81 -20.34 18.00
C LYS A 289 -13.05 -19.10 18.84
N GLU A 290 -14.04 -19.14 19.73
CA GLU A 290 -14.35 -18.06 20.66
C GLU A 290 -13.15 -17.70 21.56
N ARG A 291 -12.50 -18.71 22.16
CA ARG A 291 -11.31 -18.51 23.01
C ARG A 291 -10.18 -17.85 22.26
N LEU A 292 -9.90 -18.29 21.03
CA LEU A 292 -8.87 -17.69 20.18
C LEU A 292 -9.16 -16.21 19.91
N MET A 293 -10.43 -15.85 19.66
CA MET A 293 -10.83 -14.45 19.45
C MET A 293 -10.73 -13.61 20.72
N LYS A 294 -11.05 -14.18 21.89
CA LYS A 294 -10.87 -13.52 23.20
C LYS A 294 -9.40 -13.25 23.50
N ILE A 295 -8.52 -14.24 23.35
CA ILE A 295 -7.06 -14.08 23.58
C ILE A 295 -6.49 -12.98 22.68
N LYS A 296 -6.87 -12.98 21.40
CA LYS A 296 -6.44 -11.94 20.45
C LYS A 296 -6.90 -10.55 20.86
N LYS A 297 -8.16 -10.41 21.30
CA LYS A 297 -8.69 -9.14 21.83
C LYS A 297 -7.88 -8.66 23.02
N ASP A 298 -7.62 -9.53 24.00
CA ASP A 298 -6.89 -9.13 25.21
C ASP A 298 -5.47 -8.68 24.90
N MET A 299 -4.78 -9.35 23.96
CA MET A 299 -3.48 -8.89 23.47
C MET A 299 -3.59 -7.55 22.75
N LEU A 300 -4.58 -7.38 21.88
CA LEU A 300 -4.77 -6.14 21.12
C LEU A 300 -5.08 -4.96 22.04
N ASN A 301 -5.96 -5.14 23.02
CA ASN A 301 -6.32 -4.10 23.99
C ASN A 301 -5.11 -3.67 24.83
N LYS A 302 -4.25 -4.63 25.23
CA LYS A 302 -2.99 -4.32 25.93
C LYS A 302 -2.01 -3.53 25.07
N LEU A 303 -1.94 -3.81 23.77
CA LEU A 303 -1.01 -3.14 22.85
C LEU A 303 -1.50 -1.77 22.38
N SER A 304 -2.81 -1.59 22.24
CA SER A 304 -3.40 -0.41 21.60
C SER A 304 -4.10 0.56 22.56
N ASN A 305 -4.20 0.22 23.86
CA ASN A 305 -5.06 0.90 24.82
C ASN A 305 -6.50 1.12 24.29
N SER A 306 -6.94 0.26 23.36
CA SER A 306 -8.25 0.33 22.73
C SER A 306 -9.28 -0.49 23.51
N THR A 307 -10.52 -0.01 23.53
CA THR A 307 -11.69 -0.68 24.11
C THR A 307 -12.63 -1.23 23.04
N SER A 308 -12.15 -1.44 21.81
CA SER A 308 -12.96 -1.96 20.70
C SER A 308 -13.71 -3.25 21.10
N PRO A 309 -15.01 -3.35 20.81
CA PRO A 309 -15.76 -4.57 21.06
C PRO A 309 -15.19 -5.72 20.22
N PRO A 310 -15.22 -6.97 20.71
CA PRO A 310 -14.83 -8.11 19.89
C PRO A 310 -15.73 -8.14 18.67
N TRP A 311 -15.13 -8.14 17.48
CA TRP A 311 -15.92 -8.28 16.27
C TRP A 311 -16.66 -9.60 16.25
N TYR A 312 -16.13 -10.65 16.89
CA TYR A 312 -16.76 -11.98 16.96
C TYR A 312 -17.84 -12.04 18.05
N SER A 313 -19.11 -12.09 17.64
CA SER A 313 -20.28 -12.24 18.51
C SER A 313 -20.67 -13.71 18.69
N THR A 314 -21.18 -14.04 19.88
CA THR A 314 -21.49 -15.41 20.33
C THR A 314 -22.98 -15.55 20.68
N LYS A 315 -23.50 -16.77 20.55
CA LYS A 315 -24.90 -17.14 20.86
C LYS A 315 -25.02 -18.34 21.79
N PHE A 316 -24.13 -19.33 21.66
CA PHE A 316 -24.27 -20.61 22.37
C PHE A 316 -23.47 -20.57 23.66
N THR A 317 -24.13 -20.55 24.82
CA THR A 317 -23.42 -20.53 26.12
C THR A 317 -23.16 -21.95 26.64
N THR A 318 -24.04 -22.88 26.27
CA THR A 318 -24.02 -24.28 26.68
C THR A 318 -24.16 -25.22 25.48
N THR A 319 -23.88 -26.52 25.68
CA THR A 319 -24.18 -27.55 24.69
C THR A 319 -25.66 -27.65 24.37
N ASP A 320 -26.52 -27.37 25.36
CA ASP A 320 -27.97 -27.45 25.23
C ASP A 320 -28.51 -26.31 24.35
N ASP A 321 -27.90 -25.12 24.42
CA ASP A 321 -28.23 -24.00 23.51
C ASP A 321 -27.95 -24.38 22.04
N LEU A 322 -26.80 -25.03 21.80
CA LEU A 322 -26.42 -25.49 20.47
C LEU A 322 -27.33 -26.62 20.00
N GLU A 323 -27.64 -27.59 20.86
CA GLU A 323 -28.57 -28.69 20.57
C GLU A 323 -29.95 -28.15 20.19
N ASN A 324 -30.49 -27.23 20.99
CA ASN A 324 -31.77 -26.56 20.72
C ASN A 324 -31.74 -25.79 19.39
N TYR A 325 -30.62 -25.14 19.05
CA TYR A 325 -30.47 -24.46 17.78
C TYR A 325 -30.42 -25.42 16.59
N LEU A 326 -29.68 -26.55 16.71
CA LEU A 326 -29.63 -27.56 15.65
C LEU A 326 -30.99 -28.21 15.40
N GLU A 327 -31.81 -28.38 16.45
CA GLU A 327 -33.15 -28.96 16.35
C GLU A 327 -34.17 -28.01 15.72
N ASN A 328 -34.11 -26.71 16.07
CA ASN A 328 -35.17 -25.76 15.76
C ASN A 328 -34.83 -24.71 14.69
N SER A 329 -33.56 -24.57 14.32
CA SER A 329 -33.15 -23.55 13.36
C SER A 329 -33.57 -23.92 11.93
N GLU A 330 -34.33 -23.01 11.31
CA GLU A 330 -34.82 -23.17 9.95
C GLU A 330 -33.67 -23.33 8.96
N ILE A 331 -32.63 -22.49 9.06
CA ILE A 331 -31.46 -22.53 8.17
C ILE A 331 -30.69 -23.84 8.29
N ILE A 332 -30.59 -24.40 9.50
CA ILE A 332 -29.94 -25.70 9.75
C ILE A 332 -30.79 -26.84 9.15
N SER A 333 -32.11 -26.74 9.25
CA SER A 333 -33.02 -27.74 8.68
C SER A 333 -32.94 -27.85 7.15
N TYR A 334 -32.43 -26.80 6.47
CA TYR A 334 -32.14 -26.80 5.04
C TYR A 334 -30.80 -27.46 4.68
N LEU A 335 -29.90 -27.58 5.65
CA LEU A 335 -28.58 -28.18 5.45
C LEU A 335 -28.53 -29.68 5.76
N GLY A 336 -29.40 -30.19 6.62
CA GLY A 336 -29.32 -31.58 7.07
C GLY A 336 -30.31 -31.93 8.16
N GLU A 337 -30.01 -32.99 8.91
CA GLU A 337 -30.83 -33.47 10.00
C GLU A 337 -30.01 -33.61 11.28
N TYR A 338 -30.61 -33.22 12.41
CA TYR A 338 -30.06 -33.48 13.74
C TYR A 338 -30.73 -34.72 14.33
N LEU A 339 -29.94 -35.74 14.65
CA LEU A 339 -30.37 -37.01 15.24
C LEU A 339 -30.20 -36.93 16.75
N LYS A 340 -31.29 -36.58 17.44
CA LYS A 340 -31.31 -36.28 18.89
C LYS A 340 -30.80 -37.43 19.76
N GLU A 341 -31.18 -38.66 19.44
CA GLU A 341 -30.79 -39.86 20.19
C GLU A 341 -29.28 -40.12 20.11
N LYS A 342 -28.67 -39.76 18.98
CA LYS A 342 -27.23 -39.93 18.73
C LYS A 342 -26.41 -38.69 19.06
N LYS A 343 -27.06 -37.55 19.28
CA LYS A 343 -26.43 -36.22 19.38
C LYS A 343 -25.48 -35.92 18.21
N VAL A 344 -25.95 -36.17 16.99
CA VAL A 344 -25.18 -36.03 15.75
C VAL A 344 -25.97 -35.20 14.75
N PHE A 345 -25.30 -34.23 14.12
CA PHE A 345 -25.80 -33.62 12.90
C PHE A 345 -25.26 -34.40 11.69
N LYS A 346 -26.17 -34.78 10.79
CA LYS A 346 -25.84 -35.41 9.51
C LYS A 346 -26.13 -34.44 8.37
N ARG A 347 -25.10 -34.20 7.56
CA ARG A 347 -25.19 -33.37 6.36
C ARG A 347 -25.94 -34.13 5.27
N ILE A 348 -27.17 -33.71 4.97
CA ILE A 348 -27.97 -34.30 3.91
C ILE A 348 -28.72 -33.23 3.14
N TYR A 349 -29.05 -33.51 1.89
CA TYR A 349 -30.09 -32.76 1.21
C TYR A 349 -31.46 -33.17 1.74
N PRO A 350 -32.22 -32.26 2.39
CA PRO A 350 -33.45 -32.66 3.06
C PRO A 350 -34.44 -33.33 2.08
N PRO A 351 -34.98 -34.51 2.41
CA PRO A 351 -35.85 -35.26 1.52
C PRO A 351 -37.27 -34.69 1.50
N LYS A 352 -37.60 -33.65 2.25
CA LYS A 352 -38.92 -33.02 2.22
C LYS A 352 -38.86 -31.76 1.35
N PRO A 353 -39.69 -31.59 0.31
CA PRO A 353 -39.71 -30.38 -0.52
C PRO A 353 -39.88 -29.09 0.29
N SER A 354 -40.62 -29.14 1.39
CA SER A 354 -40.81 -28.00 2.30
C SER A 354 -39.53 -27.55 3.01
N ARG A 355 -38.49 -28.40 3.03
CA ARG A 355 -37.15 -28.12 3.57
C ARG A 355 -36.12 -27.91 2.46
N ARG A 356 -36.57 -27.50 1.27
CA ARG A 356 -35.71 -27.18 0.13
C ARG A 356 -35.95 -25.74 -0.29
N MET A 357 -34.88 -25.09 -0.72
CA MET A 357 -34.93 -23.73 -1.22
C MET A 357 -35.14 -23.74 -2.73
N VAL A 358 -36.09 -22.94 -3.20
CA VAL A 358 -36.27 -22.62 -4.61
C VAL A 358 -35.94 -21.16 -4.81
N ILE A 359 -35.01 -20.88 -5.72
CA ILE A 359 -34.63 -19.52 -6.09
C ILE A 359 -35.30 -19.16 -7.41
N ILE A 360 -35.97 -18.01 -7.44
CA ILE A 360 -36.40 -17.36 -8.66
C ILE A 360 -35.32 -16.34 -9.04
N ASP A 361 -34.63 -16.58 -10.16
CA ASP A 361 -33.75 -15.58 -10.77
C ASP A 361 -34.61 -14.51 -11.43
N ALA A 362 -34.95 -13.47 -10.65
CA ALA A 362 -35.79 -12.40 -11.12
C ALA A 362 -35.13 -11.56 -12.22
N ILE A 363 -33.80 -11.60 -12.36
CA ILE A 363 -33.11 -10.94 -13.48
C ILE A 363 -33.47 -11.65 -14.78
N SER A 364 -33.41 -13.00 -14.79
CA SER A 364 -33.78 -13.80 -15.96
C SER A 364 -35.29 -13.78 -16.24
N VAL A 365 -36.12 -13.77 -15.20
CA VAL A 365 -37.58 -13.77 -15.35
C VAL A 365 -38.05 -12.40 -15.82
N LEU A 366 -37.72 -11.32 -15.11
CA LEU A 366 -38.35 -10.01 -15.31
C LEU A 366 -37.73 -9.16 -16.43
N ASN A 367 -36.48 -9.43 -16.83
CA ASN A 367 -35.87 -8.75 -17.99
C ASN A 367 -36.07 -9.52 -19.30
N ASN A 368 -37.12 -10.33 -19.39
CA ASN A 368 -37.51 -11.00 -20.62
C ASN A 368 -38.13 -10.00 -21.62
N PRO A 369 -37.95 -10.17 -22.94
CA PRO A 369 -38.61 -9.34 -23.96
C PRO A 369 -40.15 -9.38 -23.90
N HIS A 370 -40.73 -10.45 -23.35
CA HIS A 370 -42.18 -10.54 -23.12
C HIS A 370 -42.56 -9.81 -21.82
N ASN A 371 -43.53 -8.90 -21.89
CA ASN A 371 -44.08 -8.23 -20.71
C ASN A 371 -44.78 -9.24 -19.79
N ILE A 372 -44.15 -9.58 -18.67
CA ILE A 372 -44.71 -10.50 -17.67
C ILE A 372 -45.73 -9.75 -16.80
N SER A 373 -46.93 -10.33 -16.68
CA SER A 373 -47.99 -9.79 -15.84
C SER A 373 -47.81 -10.17 -14.36
N GLU A 374 -48.45 -9.41 -13.47
CA GLU A 374 -48.58 -9.80 -12.05
C GLU A 374 -49.24 -11.17 -11.85
N GLN A 375 -50.20 -11.52 -12.71
CA GLN A 375 -50.87 -12.80 -12.66
C GLN A 375 -49.91 -13.95 -12.97
N ALA A 376 -49.03 -13.79 -13.97
CA ALA A 376 -48.05 -14.80 -14.33
C ALA A 376 -47.04 -15.08 -13.19
N ILE A 377 -46.59 -14.04 -12.48
CA ILE A 377 -45.73 -14.20 -11.30
C ILE A 377 -46.48 -14.88 -10.15
N SER A 378 -47.73 -14.48 -9.89
CA SER A 378 -48.57 -15.13 -8.88
C SER A 378 -48.77 -16.62 -9.18
N ASN A 379 -49.04 -16.95 -10.45
CA ASN A 379 -49.21 -18.32 -10.93
C ASN A 379 -47.93 -19.13 -10.77
N LEU A 380 -46.76 -18.57 -11.10
CA LEU A 380 -45.45 -19.23 -10.90
C LEU A 380 -45.25 -19.60 -9.43
N ILE A 381 -45.44 -18.63 -8.51
CA ILE A 381 -45.28 -18.85 -7.07
C ILE A 381 -46.25 -19.93 -6.58
N LYS A 382 -47.52 -19.87 -7.01
CA LYS A 382 -48.53 -20.90 -6.68
C LYS A 382 -48.12 -22.28 -7.17
N LYS A 383 -47.61 -22.40 -8.40
CA LYS A 383 -47.13 -23.69 -8.96
C LYS A 383 -46.00 -24.26 -8.08
N ILE A 384 -45.04 -23.44 -7.66
CA ILE A 384 -43.94 -23.84 -6.76
C ILE A 384 -44.47 -24.30 -5.39
N LYS A 385 -45.39 -23.53 -4.80
CA LYS A 385 -46.01 -23.87 -3.50
C LYS A 385 -46.84 -25.15 -3.57
N ASN A 386 -47.61 -25.35 -4.64
CA ASN A 386 -48.39 -26.57 -4.89
C ASN A 386 -47.49 -27.80 -5.14
N ALA A 387 -46.23 -27.60 -5.53
CA ALA A 387 -45.23 -28.66 -5.59
C ALA A 387 -44.61 -28.99 -4.21
N GLY A 388 -45.02 -28.30 -3.14
CA GLY A 388 -44.64 -28.58 -1.76
C GLY A 388 -43.48 -27.73 -1.23
N PHE A 389 -42.91 -26.85 -2.06
CA PHE A 389 -41.82 -25.96 -1.66
C PHE A 389 -42.38 -24.75 -0.91
N LYS A 390 -41.87 -24.53 0.30
CA LYS A 390 -42.31 -23.42 1.16
C LYS A 390 -41.32 -22.25 1.15
N ASN A 391 -40.03 -22.54 1.00
CA ASN A 391 -38.99 -21.52 0.99
C ASN A 391 -38.66 -21.10 -0.45
N ILE A 392 -39.22 -19.96 -0.85
CA ILE A 392 -39.02 -19.36 -2.17
C ILE A 392 -38.24 -18.06 -1.97
N ILE A 393 -37.06 -18.01 -2.56
CA ILE A 393 -36.15 -16.87 -2.50
C ILE A 393 -36.15 -16.20 -3.87
N VAL A 394 -36.30 -14.89 -3.93
CA VAL A 394 -36.23 -14.13 -5.18
C VAL A 394 -34.95 -13.32 -5.14
N VAL A 395 -34.06 -13.58 -6.09
CA VAL A 395 -32.77 -12.89 -6.19
C VAL A 395 -32.80 -11.95 -7.39
N MET A 396 -32.47 -10.68 -7.17
CA MET A 396 -32.39 -9.67 -8.23
C MET A 396 -31.30 -8.64 -7.96
N ASP A 397 -30.90 -7.91 -9.00
CA ASP A 397 -30.05 -6.74 -8.86
C ASP A 397 -30.87 -5.46 -8.62
N THR A 398 -30.20 -4.40 -8.15
CA THR A 398 -30.80 -3.10 -7.87
C THR A 398 -31.49 -2.51 -9.11
N ALA A 399 -30.94 -2.74 -10.31
CA ALA A 399 -31.53 -2.27 -11.57
C ALA A 399 -32.89 -2.95 -11.84
N THR A 400 -32.98 -4.27 -11.69
CA THR A 400 -34.24 -5.01 -11.85
C THR A 400 -35.24 -4.63 -10.76
N TYR A 401 -34.80 -4.48 -9.51
CA TYR A 401 -35.65 -4.03 -8.41
C TYR A 401 -36.29 -2.67 -8.70
N TYR A 402 -35.52 -1.67 -9.15
CA TYR A 402 -36.07 -0.34 -9.44
C TYR A 402 -37.08 -0.31 -10.59
N LYS A 403 -37.04 -1.28 -11.52
CA LYS A 403 -38.06 -1.43 -12.57
C LYS A 403 -39.41 -1.90 -12.06
N ILE A 404 -39.44 -2.56 -10.90
CA ILE A 404 -40.65 -3.18 -10.35
C ILE A 404 -41.08 -2.62 -8.98
N LYS A 405 -40.25 -1.86 -8.26
CA LYS A 405 -40.48 -1.43 -6.87
C LYS A 405 -41.87 -0.82 -6.59
N GLU A 406 -42.42 -0.10 -7.57
CA GLU A 406 -43.72 0.60 -7.46
C GLU A 406 -44.87 -0.18 -8.12
N LYS A 407 -44.56 -1.34 -8.71
CA LYS A 407 -45.52 -2.21 -9.40
C LYS A 407 -46.08 -3.28 -8.47
N GLU A 408 -47.26 -3.78 -8.80
CA GLU A 408 -47.94 -4.82 -8.01
C GLU A 408 -47.13 -6.12 -7.92
N ILE A 409 -46.35 -6.45 -8.96
CA ILE A 409 -45.39 -7.57 -8.96
C ILE A 409 -44.48 -7.53 -7.74
N CYS A 410 -43.91 -6.37 -7.38
CA CYS A 410 -43.02 -6.27 -6.24
C CYS A 410 -43.75 -6.51 -4.91
N LYS A 411 -44.99 -6.05 -4.78
CA LYS A 411 -45.81 -6.31 -3.58
C LYS A 411 -46.11 -7.80 -3.43
N ILE A 412 -46.44 -8.48 -4.53
CA ILE A 412 -46.65 -9.94 -4.54
C ILE A 412 -45.37 -10.66 -4.09
N LEU A 413 -44.21 -10.30 -4.65
CA LEU A 413 -42.93 -10.94 -4.29
C LEU A 413 -42.57 -10.70 -2.82
N LEU A 414 -42.74 -9.48 -2.30
CA LEU A 414 -42.47 -9.16 -0.89
C LEU A 414 -43.38 -9.92 0.07
N LYS A 415 -44.64 -10.14 -0.31
CA LYS A 415 -45.63 -10.84 0.50
C LYS A 415 -45.40 -12.35 0.52
N GLU A 416 -45.03 -12.92 -0.63
CA GLU A 416 -45.08 -14.37 -0.84
C GLU A 416 -43.72 -15.06 -0.80
N CYS A 417 -42.61 -14.30 -0.86
CA CYS A 417 -41.25 -14.80 -1.02
C CYS A 417 -40.23 -14.02 -0.16
N GLU A 418 -39.07 -14.63 0.09
CA GLU A 418 -37.92 -13.91 0.63
C GLU A 418 -37.18 -13.17 -0.50
N MET A 419 -37.20 -11.84 -0.51
CA MET A 419 -36.48 -11.05 -1.50
C MET A 419 -35.03 -10.74 -1.07
N LYS A 420 -34.10 -10.91 -2.02
CA LYS A 420 -32.69 -10.50 -1.94
C LYS A 420 -32.38 -9.56 -3.10
N VAL A 421 -32.09 -8.30 -2.77
CA VAL A 421 -31.70 -7.26 -3.75
C VAL A 421 -30.21 -6.98 -3.59
N LEU A 422 -29.45 -7.15 -4.67
CA LEU A 422 -27.99 -7.04 -4.68
C LEU A 422 -27.54 -5.88 -5.56
N ASN A 423 -26.37 -5.32 -5.29
CA ASN A 423 -25.87 -4.13 -6.00
C ASN A 423 -25.70 -4.34 -7.51
N SER A 424 -25.40 -5.56 -7.93
CA SER A 424 -25.15 -5.90 -9.34
C SER A 424 -25.66 -7.28 -9.72
N LYS A 425 -25.83 -7.52 -11.02
CA LYS A 425 -26.14 -8.84 -11.59
C LYS A 425 -25.11 -9.90 -11.19
N ASN A 426 -23.83 -9.55 -11.14
CA ASN A 426 -22.76 -10.45 -10.74
C ASN A 426 -22.86 -10.82 -9.25
N ASP A 427 -23.24 -9.89 -8.38
CA ASP A 427 -23.48 -10.17 -6.96
C ASP A 427 -24.68 -11.08 -6.75
N ALA A 428 -25.76 -10.84 -7.49
CA ALA A 428 -26.94 -11.70 -7.51
C ALA A 428 -26.58 -13.14 -7.92
N TYR A 429 -25.83 -13.31 -9.02
CA TYR A 429 -25.42 -14.63 -9.51
C TYR A 429 -24.46 -15.34 -8.56
N ARG A 430 -23.57 -14.59 -7.90
CA ARG A 430 -22.73 -15.13 -6.81
C ARG A 430 -23.56 -15.74 -5.70
N LEU A 431 -24.58 -15.01 -5.24
CA LEU A 431 -25.46 -15.46 -4.17
C LEU A 431 -26.24 -16.71 -4.58
N ILE A 432 -26.79 -16.73 -5.80
CA ILE A 432 -27.49 -17.91 -6.35
C ILE A 432 -26.58 -19.14 -6.30
N ILE A 433 -25.32 -19.01 -6.76
CA ILE A 433 -24.35 -20.10 -6.74
C ILE A 433 -24.03 -20.53 -5.31
N GLU A 434 -23.85 -19.60 -4.37
CA GLU A 434 -23.65 -19.93 -2.95
C GLU A 434 -24.83 -20.74 -2.38
N TYR A 435 -26.07 -20.40 -2.72
CA TYR A 435 -27.23 -21.20 -2.32
C TYR A 435 -27.27 -22.59 -2.95
N ILE A 436 -26.88 -22.73 -4.22
CA ILE A 436 -26.74 -24.04 -4.88
C ILE A 436 -25.66 -24.86 -4.16
N LYS A 437 -24.46 -24.31 -3.98
CA LYS A 437 -23.32 -25.00 -3.35
C LYS A 437 -23.68 -25.47 -1.95
N ASN A 438 -24.26 -24.58 -1.14
CA ASN A 438 -24.45 -24.80 0.28
C ASN A 438 -25.77 -25.51 0.61
N PHE A 439 -26.82 -25.38 -0.18
CA PHE A 439 -28.15 -25.92 0.15
C PHE A 439 -28.71 -26.87 -0.92
N GLY A 440 -28.03 -26.99 -2.07
CA GLY A 440 -28.59 -27.69 -3.23
C GLY A 440 -29.88 -27.02 -3.69
N ALA A 441 -29.95 -25.69 -3.60
CA ALA A 441 -31.12 -24.92 -3.98
C ALA A 441 -31.43 -25.12 -5.48
N LEU A 442 -32.71 -25.24 -5.81
CA LEU A 442 -33.17 -25.32 -7.19
C LEU A 442 -33.40 -23.90 -7.71
N VAL A 443 -33.01 -23.61 -8.94
CA VAL A 443 -33.00 -22.25 -9.48
C VAL A 443 -33.83 -22.18 -10.74
N ILE A 444 -34.88 -21.37 -10.73
CA ILE A 444 -35.70 -21.09 -11.90
C ILE A 444 -35.04 -19.94 -12.66
N SER A 445 -34.41 -20.26 -13.79
CA SER A 445 -33.67 -19.31 -14.62
C SER A 445 -33.47 -19.85 -16.03
N ASN A 446 -33.42 -18.94 -17.01
CA ASN A 446 -32.95 -19.22 -18.36
C ASN A 446 -31.52 -18.69 -18.59
N ALA A 447 -30.89 -18.09 -17.58
CA ALA A 447 -29.52 -17.63 -17.66
C ALA A 447 -28.55 -18.82 -17.71
N SER A 448 -27.49 -18.69 -18.51
CA SER A 448 -26.49 -19.75 -18.63
C SER A 448 -25.56 -19.81 -17.43
N PHE A 449 -25.35 -18.72 -16.68
CA PHE A 449 -24.32 -18.54 -15.62
C PHE A 449 -22.86 -18.85 -16.04
N LYS A 450 -22.62 -19.23 -17.29
CA LYS A 450 -21.33 -19.76 -17.77
C LYS A 450 -20.23 -18.69 -17.69
N ASP A 451 -20.51 -17.50 -18.20
CA ASP A 451 -19.52 -16.41 -18.24
C ASP A 451 -19.11 -15.98 -16.83
N TYR A 452 -20.08 -15.90 -15.91
CA TYR A 452 -19.83 -15.61 -14.51
C TYR A 452 -18.95 -16.66 -13.82
N ILE A 453 -19.20 -17.95 -14.08
CA ILE A 453 -18.41 -19.05 -13.49
C ILE A 453 -17.00 -19.09 -14.08
N MET A 454 -16.82 -18.70 -15.35
CA MET A 454 -15.49 -18.62 -15.98
C MET A 454 -14.67 -17.42 -15.50
N GLU A 455 -15.32 -16.31 -15.13
CA GLU A 455 -14.68 -15.12 -14.59
C GLU A 455 -14.31 -15.23 -13.11
N THR A 456 -15.00 -16.08 -12.34
CA THR A 456 -14.66 -16.31 -10.94
C THR A 456 -13.55 -17.37 -10.84
N SER A 457 -12.43 -17.03 -10.20
CA SER A 457 -11.28 -17.93 -9.91
C SER A 457 -11.62 -19.02 -8.86
N ASP A 458 -12.89 -19.36 -8.71
CA ASP A 458 -13.44 -20.29 -7.73
C ASP A 458 -13.63 -21.65 -8.40
N HIS A 459 -12.51 -22.36 -8.59
CA HIS A 459 -12.40 -23.60 -9.38
C HIS A 459 -13.12 -24.83 -8.78
N ASP A 460 -13.79 -24.68 -7.62
CA ASP A 460 -14.27 -25.82 -6.83
C ASP A 460 -15.59 -26.45 -7.34
N LEU A 461 -16.31 -25.82 -8.28
CA LEU A 461 -17.45 -26.46 -8.96
C LEU A 461 -17.45 -26.21 -10.47
N PRO A 462 -17.32 -27.26 -11.30
CA PRO A 462 -17.52 -27.15 -12.74
C PRO A 462 -18.94 -26.65 -13.07
N TYR A 463 -19.08 -25.81 -14.10
CA TYR A 463 -20.40 -25.36 -14.61
C TYR A 463 -21.43 -26.50 -14.78
N LYS A 464 -20.95 -27.67 -15.19
CA LYS A 464 -21.75 -28.89 -15.37
C LYS A 464 -22.50 -29.31 -14.11
N ASP A 465 -21.97 -28.98 -12.93
CA ASP A 465 -22.53 -29.35 -11.65
C ASP A 465 -23.57 -28.35 -11.13
N ILE A 466 -23.49 -27.09 -11.59
CA ILE A 466 -24.47 -26.03 -11.32
C ILE A 466 -25.69 -26.17 -12.23
N LYS A 467 -25.48 -26.50 -13.51
CA LYS A 467 -26.55 -26.65 -14.51
C LYS A 467 -27.66 -27.61 -14.07
N ASN A 468 -27.33 -28.65 -13.31
CA ASN A 468 -28.29 -29.66 -12.83
C ASN A 468 -29.27 -29.12 -11.77
N TYR A 469 -29.04 -27.92 -11.23
CA TYR A 469 -29.96 -27.25 -10.32
C TYR A 469 -30.80 -26.19 -11.01
N ILE A 470 -30.52 -25.89 -12.29
CA ILE A 470 -31.24 -24.88 -13.04
C ILE A 470 -32.44 -25.52 -13.72
N ILE A 471 -33.59 -24.90 -13.51
CA ILE A 471 -34.88 -25.28 -14.07
C ILE A 471 -35.27 -24.19 -15.07
N PRO A 472 -35.15 -24.46 -16.37
CA PRO A 472 -35.56 -23.50 -17.38
C PRO A 472 -37.07 -23.33 -17.36
N PHE A 473 -37.54 -22.20 -17.88
CA PHE A 473 -38.95 -21.90 -18.05
C PHE A 473 -39.21 -21.36 -19.46
N ILE A 474 -40.44 -21.53 -19.93
CA ILE A 474 -40.90 -21.01 -21.22
C ILE A 474 -41.95 -19.94 -20.94
N ILE A 475 -41.94 -18.86 -21.71
CA ILE A 475 -43.02 -17.87 -21.68
C ILE A 475 -43.90 -18.07 -22.91
N GLU A 476 -45.17 -18.41 -22.69
CA GLU A 476 -46.18 -18.59 -23.74
C GLU A 476 -47.38 -17.73 -23.38
N ASN A 477 -47.82 -16.89 -24.32
CA ASN A 477 -48.97 -15.98 -24.12
C ASN A 477 -48.87 -15.10 -22.85
N GLY A 478 -47.65 -14.73 -22.44
CA GLY A 478 -47.41 -13.92 -21.24
C GLY A 478 -47.44 -14.69 -19.92
N GLU A 479 -47.67 -16.01 -19.93
CA GLU A 479 -47.63 -16.88 -18.76
C GLU A 479 -46.27 -17.60 -18.65
N ILE A 480 -45.84 -17.84 -17.40
CA ILE A 480 -44.59 -18.58 -17.12
C ILE A 480 -44.92 -20.07 -16.98
N ASN A 481 -44.46 -20.85 -17.96
CA ASN A 481 -44.56 -22.30 -17.98
C ASN A 481 -43.28 -22.92 -17.43
N LEU A 482 -43.42 -23.53 -16.24
CA LEU A 482 -42.37 -24.24 -15.52
C LEU A 482 -42.70 -25.73 -15.55
N ASP A 483 -41.70 -26.55 -15.88
CA ASP A 483 -41.83 -28.00 -15.77
C ASP A 483 -41.83 -28.42 -14.29
N ILE A 484 -43.02 -28.63 -13.74
CA ILE A 484 -43.22 -29.04 -12.36
C ILE A 484 -42.81 -30.48 -12.12
N GLU A 485 -42.89 -31.33 -13.15
CA GLU A 485 -42.37 -32.69 -13.04
C GLU A 485 -40.85 -32.66 -12.97
N LEU A 486 -40.17 -31.81 -13.73
CA LEU A 486 -38.72 -31.62 -13.61
C LEU A 486 -38.35 -31.02 -12.25
N LEU A 487 -39.09 -30.03 -11.73
CA LEU A 487 -38.90 -29.47 -10.39
C LEU A 487 -39.01 -30.56 -9.31
N ARG A 488 -40.00 -31.46 -9.42
CA ARG A 488 -40.17 -32.61 -8.53
C ARG A 488 -39.13 -33.70 -8.78
N LYS A 489 -38.76 -33.97 -10.04
CA LYS A 489 -37.81 -35.02 -10.41
C LYS A 489 -36.40 -34.66 -9.99
N LEU A 490 -35.97 -33.40 -10.17
CA LEU A 490 -34.67 -32.92 -9.70
C LEU A 490 -34.61 -32.94 -8.16
N TYR A 491 -35.75 -32.77 -7.48
CA TYR A 491 -35.86 -33.02 -6.06
C TYR A 491 -35.46 -34.47 -5.68
N THR A 492 -35.89 -35.48 -6.45
CA THR A 492 -35.65 -36.91 -6.16
C THR A 492 -34.33 -37.44 -6.75
N GLU A 493 -33.97 -37.08 -7.98
CA GLU A 493 -32.83 -37.65 -8.72
C GLU A 493 -31.49 -36.93 -8.48
N VAL A 494 -31.48 -35.61 -8.25
CA VAL A 494 -30.22 -34.87 -8.00
C VAL A 494 -29.60 -35.27 -6.66
N VAL A 495 -30.41 -35.79 -5.74
CA VAL A 495 -29.96 -36.38 -4.47
C VAL A 495 -29.33 -37.75 -4.73
N THR A 496 -30.01 -38.66 -5.43
CA THR A 496 -29.57 -40.06 -5.58
C THR A 496 -28.39 -40.23 -6.55
N LYS A 497 -28.45 -39.65 -7.76
CA LYS A 497 -27.38 -39.80 -8.77
C LYS A 497 -26.07 -39.13 -8.37
N ARG A 498 -26.11 -38.12 -7.49
CA ARG A 498 -24.92 -37.39 -7.03
C ARG A 498 -24.26 -38.07 -5.83
N ILE A 499 -25.05 -38.67 -4.93
CA ILE A 499 -24.53 -39.60 -3.91
C ILE A 499 -23.81 -40.77 -4.58
N GLU A 500 -24.36 -41.35 -5.64
CA GLU A 500 -23.73 -42.45 -6.39
C GLU A 500 -22.43 -42.02 -7.09
N LYS A 501 -22.42 -40.85 -7.73
CA LYS A 501 -21.25 -40.32 -8.46
C LYS A 501 -20.12 -39.83 -7.54
N ILE A 502 -20.43 -39.41 -6.31
CA ILE A 502 -19.42 -39.08 -5.28
C ILE A 502 -18.87 -40.36 -4.65
N LYS A 503 -19.71 -41.35 -4.37
CA LYS A 503 -19.27 -42.68 -3.88
C LYS A 503 -18.34 -43.38 -4.88
N SER A 504 -18.60 -43.28 -6.19
CA SER A 504 -17.72 -43.85 -7.22
C SER A 504 -16.34 -43.18 -7.30
N ASN A 505 -16.20 -41.92 -6.85
CA ASN A 505 -14.93 -41.21 -6.85
C ASN A 505 -14.08 -41.44 -5.58
N VAL A 506 -14.64 -42.05 -4.53
CA VAL A 506 -13.93 -42.43 -3.29
C VAL A 506 -13.41 -43.88 -3.35
N VAL A 507 -13.91 -44.67 -4.31
CA VAL A 507 -13.54 -46.08 -4.53
C VAL A 507 -12.58 -46.24 -5.73
N ALA A 508 -12.07 -45.13 -6.28
CA ALA A 508 -11.11 -45.09 -7.38
C ALA A 508 -9.69 -44.79 -6.90
#